data_AF-A0A150G4F7-F1
#
_entry.id   AF-A0A150G4F7-F1
#
_cell.length_a   1.000
_cell.length_b   1.000
_cell.length_c   1.000
_cell.angle_alpha   90.00
_cell.angle_beta   90.00
_cell.angle_gamma   90.00
#
_symmetry.space_group_name_H-M   'P 1'
#
loop_
_entity.id
_entity.type
_entity.pdbx_description
1 polymer ?
#
loop_
_entity_poly.entity_id
_entity_poly.type
_entity_poly.pdbx_seq_one_letter_code
_entity_poly.pdbx_strand_id
1 'polypeptide(L)'
;MRVPIGCARYSVSLRKPLGIVLEQDNKSGNIFVAEVKPDGSAARDGKISVGDQLIATSGVIYTTESDYGGATVKGGQQVVRLRVQGETFKTVSAAIGSHPGHMPVQLEFQRCDPAALAAEGGTTGK
;
A
#
# COMPACT_ATOMS: atom_id res chain seq x y z
N MET A 1 8.37 5.93 13.80
CA MET A 1 8.30 4.47 14.09
C MET A 1 9.52 3.84 13.46
N ARG A 2 10.41 3.26 14.28
CA ARG A 2 11.65 2.63 13.82
C ARG A 2 11.29 1.35 13.05
N VAL A 3 11.90 1.14 11.89
CA VAL A 3 11.71 -0.12 11.15
C VAL A 3 12.35 -1.24 11.97
N PRO A 4 11.68 -2.41 12.14
CA PRO A 4 12.30 -3.55 12.81
C PRO A 4 13.61 -3.92 12.12
N ILE A 5 14.61 -4.35 12.90
CA ILE A 5 15.87 -4.81 12.35
C ILE A 5 15.59 -6.03 11.46
N GLY A 6 16.23 -6.05 10.29
CA GLY A 6 15.98 -7.04 9.25
C GLY A 6 14.72 -6.84 8.40
N CYS A 7 13.97 -5.77 8.63
CA CYS A 7 12.95 -5.33 7.68
C CYS A 7 13.38 -4.03 6.98
N ALA A 8 13.02 -3.90 5.72
CA ALA A 8 13.13 -2.69 4.93
C ALA A 8 11.73 -2.18 4.58
N ARG A 9 11.54 -0.86 4.70
CA ARG A 9 10.35 -0.18 4.17
C ARG A 9 10.73 0.59 2.94
N TYR A 10 9.88 0.52 1.93
CA TYR A 10 10.06 1.28 0.71
C TYR A 10 8.71 1.71 0.16
N SER A 11 8.74 2.82 -0.56
CA SER A 11 7.56 3.41 -1.17
C SER A 11 7.67 3.38 -2.68
N VAL A 12 6.55 3.11 -3.34
CA VAL A 12 6.41 3.12 -4.79
C VAL A 12 5.25 4.02 -5.20
N SER A 13 5.33 4.59 -6.39
CA SER A 13 4.29 5.44 -6.96
C SER A 13 3.85 4.84 -8.29
N LEU A 14 2.65 4.27 -8.33
CA LEU A 14 2.18 3.49 -9.47
C LEU A 14 0.90 4.07 -10.06
N ARG A 15 0.75 4.02 -11.38
CA ARG A 15 -0.51 4.38 -12.04
C ARG A 15 -1.46 3.20 -12.08
N LYS A 16 -2.76 3.47 -12.06
CA LYS A 16 -3.80 2.45 -12.27
C LYS A 16 -3.83 2.03 -13.76
N PRO A 17 -4.08 0.75 -14.07
CA PRO A 17 -4.17 -0.38 -13.15
C PRO A 17 -2.82 -0.72 -12.51
N LEU A 18 -2.81 -0.97 -11.19
CA LEU A 18 -1.57 -1.24 -10.46
C LEU A 18 -0.92 -2.56 -10.90
N GLY A 19 -1.73 -3.54 -11.26
CA GLY A 19 -1.27 -4.87 -11.66
C GLY A 19 -0.68 -5.68 -10.51
N ILE A 20 -1.26 -5.57 -9.32
CA ILE A 20 -0.95 -6.41 -8.15
C ILE A 20 -2.23 -7.04 -7.65
N VAL A 21 -2.11 -8.26 -7.11
CA VAL A 21 -3.15 -8.91 -6.32
C VAL A 21 -2.72 -8.81 -4.87
N LEU A 22 -3.62 -8.27 -4.04
CA LEU A 22 -3.41 -8.11 -2.61
C LEU A 22 -4.34 -9.08 -1.89
N GLU A 23 -3.83 -9.76 -0.86
CA GLU A 23 -4.59 -10.65 -0.01
C GLU A 23 -4.47 -10.24 1.45
N GLN A 24 -5.58 -10.32 2.19
CA GLN A 24 -5.60 -10.06 3.62
C GLN A 24 -5.46 -11.38 4.38
N ASP A 25 -4.45 -11.49 5.23
CA ASP A 25 -4.30 -12.63 6.14
C ASP A 25 -5.37 -12.58 7.24
N ASN A 26 -6.11 -13.68 7.40
CA ASN A 26 -7.20 -13.78 8.36
C ASN A 26 -6.71 -13.80 9.82
N LYS A 27 -5.47 -14.20 10.08
CA LYS A 27 -4.91 -14.30 11.45
C LYS A 27 -4.40 -12.94 11.94
N SER A 28 -3.65 -12.24 11.11
CA SER A 28 -2.95 -11.01 11.46
C SER A 28 -3.69 -9.76 11.01
N GLY A 29 -4.67 -9.89 10.10
CA GLY A 29 -5.35 -8.77 9.45
C GLY A 29 -4.46 -7.97 8.48
N ASN A 30 -3.22 -8.41 8.27
CA ASN A 30 -2.24 -7.75 7.42
C ASN A 30 -2.51 -8.03 5.94
N ILE A 31 -2.21 -7.06 5.08
CA ILE A 31 -2.39 -7.20 3.63
C ILE A 31 -1.03 -7.43 2.98
N PHE A 32 -0.94 -8.43 2.13
CA PHE A 32 0.29 -8.83 1.44
C PHE A 32 0.09 -8.90 -0.07
N VAL A 33 1.18 -8.76 -0.81
CA VAL A 33 1.20 -8.99 -2.25
C VAL A 33 1.17 -10.48 -2.52
N ALA A 34 0.06 -10.96 -3.08
CA ALA A 34 -0.12 -12.35 -3.50
C ALA A 34 0.45 -12.60 -4.89
N GLU A 35 0.29 -11.64 -5.80
CA GLU A 35 0.74 -11.76 -7.18
C GLU A 35 1.10 -10.39 -7.76
N VAL A 36 2.10 -10.37 -8.64
CA VAL A 36 2.45 -9.21 -9.46
C VAL A 36 2.20 -9.58 -10.93
N LYS A 37 1.26 -8.87 -11.57
CA LYS A 37 0.89 -9.12 -12.97
C LYS A 37 2.00 -8.59 -13.90
N PRO A 38 2.50 -9.40 -14.85
CA PRO A 38 3.66 -9.06 -15.67
C PRO A 38 3.48 -7.82 -16.56
N ASP A 39 2.24 -7.51 -16.98
CA ASP A 39 1.96 -6.31 -17.79
C ASP A 39 1.64 -5.06 -16.95
N GLY A 40 1.55 -5.22 -15.62
CA GLY A 40 1.12 -4.20 -14.68
C GLY A 40 2.15 -3.11 -14.39
N SER A 41 1.69 -1.96 -13.90
CA SER A 41 2.56 -0.88 -13.43
C SER A 41 3.56 -1.36 -12.35
N ALA A 42 3.14 -2.27 -11.47
CA ALA A 42 4.01 -2.85 -10.44
C ALA A 42 5.13 -3.71 -11.01
N ALA A 43 4.85 -4.54 -12.02
CA ALA A 43 5.89 -5.33 -12.69
C ALA A 43 6.90 -4.43 -13.40
N ARG A 44 6.43 -3.34 -14.03
CA ARG A 44 7.30 -2.35 -14.68
C ARG A 44 8.18 -1.59 -13.70
N ASP A 45 7.68 -1.31 -12.49
CA ASP A 45 8.48 -0.68 -11.43
C ASP A 45 9.54 -1.66 -10.88
N GLY A 46 9.23 -2.97 -10.83
CA GLY A 46 10.18 -4.04 -10.52
C GLY A 46 10.63 -4.12 -9.06
N LYS A 47 10.17 -3.20 -8.19
CA LYS A 47 10.53 -3.19 -6.77
C LYS A 47 9.61 -4.06 -5.92
N ILE A 48 8.36 -4.24 -6.36
CA ILE A 48 7.35 -5.03 -5.65
C ILE A 48 7.55 -6.51 -5.97
N SER A 49 7.53 -7.32 -4.92
CA SER A 49 7.62 -8.77 -4.97
C SER A 49 6.46 -9.40 -4.22
N VAL A 50 6.17 -10.66 -4.55
CA VAL A 50 5.22 -11.49 -3.80
C VAL A 50 5.72 -11.67 -2.37
N GLY A 51 4.83 -11.56 -1.39
CA GLY A 51 5.12 -11.63 0.05
C GLY A 51 5.37 -10.28 0.70
N ASP A 52 5.48 -9.18 -0.05
CA ASP A 52 5.64 -7.85 0.52
C ASP A 52 4.36 -7.42 1.26
N GLN A 53 4.52 -6.91 2.48
CA GLN A 53 3.39 -6.44 3.29
C GLN A 53 3.06 -4.99 2.94
N LEU A 54 1.82 -4.72 2.54
CA LEU A 54 1.33 -3.35 2.38
C LEU A 54 1.08 -2.74 3.77
N ILE A 55 1.79 -1.67 4.11
CA ILE A 55 1.70 -1.02 5.43
C ILE A 55 1.05 0.37 5.36
N ALA A 56 1.10 1.03 4.21
CA ALA A 56 0.33 2.24 3.95
C ALA A 56 0.01 2.40 2.47
N THR A 57 -1.06 3.11 2.18
CA THR A 57 -1.44 3.55 0.82
C THR A 57 -1.86 5.00 0.87
N SER A 58 -1.71 5.73 -0.23
CA SER A 58 -2.45 6.98 -0.39
C SER A 58 -3.93 6.69 -0.65
N GLY A 59 -4.76 7.70 -0.39
CA GLY A 59 -6.14 7.85 -0.84
C GLY A 59 -6.37 9.28 -1.30
N VAL A 60 -7.39 9.51 -2.12
CA VAL A 60 -7.83 10.83 -2.55
C VAL A 60 -9.16 11.13 -1.89
N ILE A 61 -9.21 12.23 -1.16
CA ILE A 61 -10.45 12.77 -0.60
C ILE A 61 -10.80 14.09 -1.30
N TYR A 62 -12.08 14.40 -1.30
CA TYR A 62 -12.60 15.69 -1.76
C TYR A 62 -13.29 16.34 -0.57
N THR A 63 -12.91 17.57 -0.24
CA THR A 63 -13.44 18.27 0.94
C THR A 63 -14.69 19.08 0.63
N THR A 64 -14.94 19.38 -0.65
CA THR A 64 -16.12 20.12 -1.08
C THR A 64 -16.86 19.37 -2.17
N GLU A 65 -18.18 19.54 -2.16
CA GLU A 65 -19.09 19.07 -3.20
C GLU A 65 -20.07 20.20 -3.51
N SER A 66 -20.36 20.43 -4.78
CA SER A 66 -21.29 21.47 -5.23
C SER A 66 -22.09 20.98 -6.43
N ASP A 67 -23.34 21.42 -6.52
CA ASP A 67 -24.18 21.18 -7.69
C ASP A 67 -23.94 22.28 -8.72
N TYR A 68 -23.63 21.88 -9.96
CA TYR A 68 -23.53 22.77 -11.09
C TYR A 68 -24.55 22.34 -12.15
N GLY A 69 -25.80 22.77 -11.99
CA GLY A 69 -26.87 22.49 -12.94
C GLY A 69 -27.22 21.01 -13.03
N GLY A 70 -27.26 20.32 -11.88
CA GLY A 70 -27.50 18.87 -11.79
C GLY A 70 -26.25 18.01 -11.92
N ALA A 71 -25.07 18.60 -12.17
CA ALA A 71 -23.80 17.91 -12.13
C ALA A 71 -23.12 18.07 -10.77
N THR A 72 -22.80 16.95 -10.11
CA THR A 72 -22.02 16.96 -8.86
C THR A 72 -20.55 17.23 -9.15
N VAL A 73 -20.07 18.41 -8.75
CA VAL A 73 -18.67 18.83 -8.86
C VAL A 73 -17.99 18.68 -7.51
N LYS A 74 -16.88 17.94 -7.48
CA LYS A 74 -16.07 17.75 -6.27
C LYS A 74 -14.84 18.64 -6.31
N GLY A 75 -14.57 19.35 -5.22
CA GLY A 75 -13.44 20.25 -5.06
C GLY A 75 -12.59 19.92 -3.84
N GLY A 76 -11.51 20.68 -3.65
CA GLY A 76 -10.61 20.50 -2.52
C GLY A 76 -9.97 19.10 -2.49
N GLN A 77 -9.51 18.62 -3.65
CA GLN A 77 -8.87 17.32 -3.77
C GLN A 77 -7.59 17.28 -2.92
N GLN A 78 -7.48 16.29 -2.03
CA GLN A 78 -6.32 16.08 -1.18
C GLN A 78 -5.87 14.62 -1.22
N VAL A 79 -4.56 14.41 -1.31
CA VAL A 79 -3.95 13.09 -1.16
C VAL A 79 -3.64 12.87 0.31
N VAL A 80 -4.25 11.86 0.90
CA VAL A 80 -4.05 11.48 2.31
C VAL A 80 -3.35 10.14 2.38
N ARG A 81 -2.57 9.92 3.44
CA ARG A 81 -1.92 8.64 3.71
C ARG A 81 -2.78 7.82 4.66
N LEU A 82 -3.25 6.67 4.19
CA LEU A 82 -3.95 5.66 4.97
C LEU A 82 -2.93 4.62 5.48
N ARG A 83 -2.93 4.35 6.78
CA ARG A 83 -2.23 3.18 7.34
C ARG A 83 -3.08 1.94 7.09
N VAL A 84 -2.45 0.88 6.60
CA VAL A 84 -3.13 -0.37 6.23
C VAL A 84 -3.23 -1.34 7.41
N GLN A 85 -2.29 -1.26 8.36
CA GLN A 85 -2.34 -2.08 9.58
C GLN A 85 -3.57 -1.73 10.42
N GLY A 86 -4.40 -2.73 10.69
CA GLY A 86 -5.66 -2.57 11.43
C GLY A 86 -6.87 -2.20 10.56
N GLU A 87 -6.68 -2.00 9.25
CA GLU A 87 -7.77 -1.71 8.31
C GLU A 87 -8.28 -2.96 7.60
N THR A 88 -9.50 -2.87 7.07
CA THR A 88 -10.07 -3.94 6.24
C THR A 88 -9.59 -3.83 4.79
N PHE A 89 -9.54 -4.96 4.09
CA PHE A 89 -9.27 -4.96 2.65
C PHE A 89 -10.21 -4.01 1.87
N LYS A 90 -11.47 -3.91 2.29
CA LYS A 90 -12.47 -3.02 1.70
C LYS A 90 -12.05 -1.54 1.83
N THR A 91 -11.58 -1.10 3.00
CA THR A 91 -11.12 0.28 3.18
C THR A 91 -9.90 0.58 2.31
N VAL A 92 -8.94 -0.34 2.29
CA VAL A 92 -7.68 -0.17 1.56
C VAL A 92 -7.90 -0.13 0.05
N SER A 93 -8.72 -1.05 -0.46
CA SER A 93 -9.12 -1.06 -1.88
C SER A 93 -9.91 0.19 -2.27
N ALA A 94 -10.77 0.73 -1.39
CA ALA A 94 -11.46 1.99 -1.63
C ALA A 94 -10.48 3.18 -1.69
N ALA A 95 -9.50 3.25 -0.79
CA ALA A 95 -8.48 4.29 -0.80
C ALA A 95 -7.63 4.26 -2.08
N ILE A 96 -7.16 3.09 -2.50
CA ILE A 96 -6.46 2.91 -3.78
C ILE A 96 -7.40 3.28 -4.95
N GLY A 97 -8.65 2.83 -4.87
CA GLY A 97 -9.69 3.05 -5.86
C GLY A 97 -10.03 4.52 -6.09
N SER A 98 -9.94 5.36 -5.07
CA SER A 98 -10.28 6.79 -5.09
C SER A 98 -9.39 7.65 -6.01
N HIS A 99 -8.23 7.14 -6.43
CA HIS A 99 -7.34 7.91 -7.32
C HIS A 99 -7.92 8.01 -8.73
N PRO A 100 -8.02 9.23 -9.29
CA PRO A 100 -8.32 9.43 -10.69
C PRO A 100 -7.17 8.89 -11.56
N GLY A 101 -7.48 8.44 -12.78
CA GLY A 101 -6.55 7.67 -13.62
C GLY A 101 -5.24 8.40 -13.99
N HIS A 102 -5.20 9.73 -13.90
CA HIS A 102 -3.99 10.52 -14.15
C HIS A 102 -3.05 10.63 -12.94
N MET A 103 -3.52 10.34 -11.72
CA MET A 103 -2.72 10.43 -10.51
C MET A 103 -2.14 9.07 -10.10
N PRO A 104 -0.84 9.00 -9.75
CA PRO A 104 -0.26 7.79 -9.21
C PRO A 104 -0.74 7.54 -7.77
N VAL A 105 -0.92 6.27 -7.44
CA VAL A 105 -1.14 5.78 -6.08
C VAL A 105 0.22 5.59 -5.42
N GLN A 106 0.41 6.15 -4.24
CA GLN A 106 1.58 5.89 -3.41
C GLN A 106 1.30 4.69 -2.52
N LEU A 107 2.15 3.67 -2.60
CA LEU A 107 2.07 2.47 -1.78
C LEU A 107 3.36 2.37 -0.98
N GLU A 108 3.25 2.04 0.31
CA GLU A 108 4.39 1.76 1.17
C GLU A 108 4.32 0.30 1.59
N PHE A 109 5.40 -0.42 1.29
CA PHE A 109 5.56 -1.83 1.58
C PHE A 109 6.63 -2.04 2.65
N GLN A 110 6.51 -3.16 3.35
CA GLN A 110 7.51 -3.68 4.25
C GLN A 110 7.92 -5.07 3.78
N ARG A 111 9.21 -5.24 3.52
CA ARG A 111 9.84 -6.53 3.24
C ARG A 111 10.73 -6.90 4.42
N CYS A 112 10.49 -8.04 5.03
CA CYS A 112 11.36 -8.56 6.08
C CYS A 112 12.22 -9.68 5.50
N ASP A 113 13.53 -9.51 5.59
CA ASP A 113 14.49 -10.51 5.17
C ASP A 113 14.64 -11.54 6.30
N PRO A 114 14.25 -12.82 6.08
CA PRO A 114 14.36 -13.85 7.13
C PRO A 114 15.82 -14.08 7.56
N ALA A 115 16.79 -13.83 6.66
CA ALA A 115 18.21 -13.87 6.97
C ALA A 115 18.62 -12.79 7.99
N ALA A 116 17.97 -11.63 7.97
CA ALA A 116 18.27 -10.53 8.87
C ALA A 116 17.52 -10.65 10.21
N LEU A 117 16.35 -11.32 10.25
CA LEU A 117 15.69 -11.72 11.50
C LEU A 117 16.52 -12.76 12.30
N ALA A 118 17.24 -13.65 11.61
CA ALA A 118 18.07 -14.67 12.25
C ALA A 118 19.32 -14.10 12.95
N ALA A 119 19.80 -12.93 12.55
CA ALA A 119 20.98 -12.28 13.13
C ALA A 119 20.74 -11.70 14.54
N GLU A 120 19.47 -11.60 14.99
CA GLU A 120 19.11 -11.07 16.31
C GLU A 120 18.88 -12.14 17.38
N GLY A 121 19.03 -13.42 17.04
CA GLY A 121 18.85 -14.55 17.96
C GLY A 121 20.08 -14.93 18.80
N GLY A 122 21.19 -14.18 18.71
CA GLY A 122 22.45 -14.55 19.35
C GLY A 122 23.16 -13.39 20.02
N THR A 123 22.81 -13.11 21.29
CA THR A 123 23.69 -12.64 22.40
C THR A 123 22.76 -12.32 23.59
N THR A 124 22.59 -13.22 24.57
CA THR A 124 23.35 -13.28 25.83
C THR A 124 22.87 -14.56 26.55
N GLY A 125 23.67 -15.48 27.09
CA GLY A 125 25.07 -15.41 27.47
C GLY A 125 25.24 -15.65 28.97
N LYS A 126 25.35 -16.93 29.35
CA LYS A 126 25.96 -17.51 30.56
C LYS A 126 25.25 -17.40 31.91
#